data_AF-A0A1H0CKZ6-F1
#
_entry.id   AF-A0A1H0CKZ6-F1
#
_cell.length_a   1.000
_cell.length_b   1.000
_cell.length_c   1.000
_cell.angle_alpha   90.00
_cell.angle_beta   90.00
_cell.angle_gamma   90.00
#
_symmetry.space_group_name_H-M   'P 1'
#
loop_
_entity.id
_entity.type
_entity.pdbx_description
1 polymer ?
#
loop_
_entity_poly.entity_id
_entity_poly.type
_entity_poly.pdbx_seq_one_letter_code
_entity_poly.pdbx_strand_id
1 'polypeptide(L)'
;MRTIHCNSFLICCSLLLLVQTKILAFGLQEPRQKLNFNTNWAFHRGEINHAETLAFNDGDWEGVTIPHVMRLEKKHNGGGTVYQGTGWYRRYFKLPVELKNKRLSIHFEGVQMNCDVYLNGKKIASHFGGYMGFSVDISKAAKFGQDNLLAIRVVNTDDPLTPPGKPMQKLDFNYYGGIYRNVFLLATEKIYVSDVLEANKVAGGGLLISYPQVDQRRATLTIQSHIVNQSDQFARVKLLSILKDKNNREVARATGQNNINAHGAHTFHQQLKISNPKLWHPEHPYLYHLETLVYQEGMLTDRTG
;
A
#
# COMPACT_ATOMS: atom_id res chain seq x y z
N MET A 1 -19.03 56.73 -66.79
CA MET A 1 -17.88 57.28 -66.06
C MET A 1 -18.11 57.01 -64.57
N ARG A 2 -17.32 56.09 -63.98
CA ARG A 2 -17.11 55.77 -62.53
C ARG A 2 -18.32 55.85 -61.56
N THR A 3 -18.79 54.72 -61.02
CA THR A 3 -18.52 54.14 -59.65
C THR A 3 -19.81 54.22 -58.82
N ILE A 4 -20.25 53.33 -57.92
CA ILE A 4 -19.78 52.11 -57.22
C ILE A 4 -21.07 51.35 -56.80
N HIS A 5 -21.03 50.01 -56.73
CA HIS A 5 -22.10 49.17 -56.20
C HIS A 5 -22.14 49.18 -54.67
N CYS A 6 -23.34 49.28 -54.08
CA CYS A 6 -23.61 48.95 -52.69
C CYS A 6 -25.02 48.31 -52.61
N ASN A 7 -25.08 46.98 -52.51
CA ASN A 7 -26.32 46.25 -52.25
C ASN A 7 -26.22 45.58 -50.88
N SER A 8 -27.06 46.05 -49.97
CA SER A 8 -27.27 45.50 -48.64
C SER A 8 -28.04 44.18 -48.73
N PHE A 9 -27.49 43.10 -48.17
CA PHE A 9 -28.23 41.85 -47.94
C PHE A 9 -28.33 41.56 -46.44
N LEU A 10 -29.55 41.30 -46.00
CA LEU A 10 -29.95 41.04 -44.63
C LEU A 10 -29.23 39.81 -44.05
N ILE A 11 -28.76 39.95 -42.81
CA ILE A 11 -28.28 38.87 -41.93
C ILE A 11 -29.51 38.17 -41.34
N CYS A 12 -29.66 36.87 -41.62
CA CYS A 12 -30.58 36.00 -40.89
C CYS A 12 -29.74 35.13 -39.93
N CYS A 13 -29.85 35.41 -38.64
CA CYS A 13 -29.20 34.65 -37.56
C CYS A 13 -29.92 33.31 -37.36
N SER A 14 -29.25 32.21 -37.70
CA SER A 14 -29.60 30.88 -37.19
C SER A 14 -28.53 30.42 -36.19
N LEU A 15 -28.87 30.48 -34.90
CA LEU A 15 -28.08 29.88 -33.82
C LEU A 15 -28.14 28.35 -33.92
N LEU A 16 -27.01 27.73 -34.27
CA LEU A 16 -26.77 26.30 -34.06
C LEU A 16 -26.19 26.11 -32.64
N LEU A 17 -27.02 25.63 -31.73
CA LEU A 17 -26.62 25.17 -30.40
C LEU A 17 -25.85 23.84 -30.55
N LEU A 18 -24.53 23.92 -30.56
CA LEU A 18 -23.62 22.78 -30.40
C LEU A 18 -23.73 22.27 -28.96
N VAL A 19 -24.57 21.26 -28.74
CA VAL A 19 -24.55 20.46 -27.51
C VAL A 19 -23.30 19.58 -27.56
N GLN A 20 -22.21 20.04 -26.97
CA GLN A 20 -21.04 19.20 -26.72
C GLN A 20 -21.39 18.19 -25.62
N THR A 21 -21.70 16.96 -26.02
CA THR A 21 -21.70 15.81 -25.12
C THR A 21 -20.28 15.58 -24.64
N LYS A 22 -19.96 16.09 -23.44
CA LYS A 22 -18.79 15.63 -22.68
C LYS A 22 -19.02 14.17 -22.34
N ILE A 23 -18.53 13.26 -23.18
CA ILE A 23 -18.28 11.89 -22.77
C ILE A 23 -17.22 11.97 -21.68
N LEU A 24 -17.65 11.92 -20.42
CA LEU A 24 -16.77 11.62 -19.30
C LEU A 24 -16.21 10.23 -19.57
N ALA A 25 -15.00 10.17 -20.11
CA ALA A 25 -14.15 9.02 -19.94
C ALA A 25 -13.92 8.90 -18.42
N PHE A 26 -14.80 8.17 -17.74
CA PHE A 26 -14.46 7.57 -16.46
C PHE A 26 -13.29 6.64 -16.76
N GLY A 27 -12.07 7.17 -16.66
CA GLY A 27 -10.89 6.34 -16.58
C GLY A 27 -11.16 5.34 -15.46
N LEU A 28 -11.08 4.04 -15.77
CA LEU A 28 -11.21 2.99 -14.77
C LEU A 28 -10.15 3.26 -13.71
N GLN A 29 -10.58 3.79 -12.56
CA GLN A 29 -9.70 4.01 -11.43
C GLN A 29 -9.19 2.64 -11.01
N GLU A 30 -7.86 2.51 -10.88
CA GLU A 30 -7.27 1.24 -10.46
C GLU A 30 -7.94 0.77 -9.15
N PRO A 31 -8.39 -0.51 -9.09
CA PRO A 31 -9.18 -1.02 -7.98
C PRO A 31 -8.40 -1.00 -6.66
N ARG A 32 -7.08 -1.16 -6.76
CA ARG A 32 -6.11 -0.99 -5.69
C ARG A 32 -5.35 0.32 -5.88
N GLN A 33 -5.35 1.14 -4.84
CA GLN A 33 -4.62 2.40 -4.79
C GLN A 33 -3.58 2.34 -3.68
N LYS A 34 -2.34 2.74 -3.99
CA LYS A 34 -1.24 2.89 -3.04
C LYS A 34 -0.87 4.36 -2.96
N LEU A 35 -1.26 5.00 -1.86
CA LEU A 35 -1.05 6.42 -1.64
C LEU A 35 0.16 6.61 -0.72
N ASN A 36 1.10 7.47 -1.11
CA ASN A 36 2.27 7.80 -0.31
C ASN A 36 1.84 8.57 0.95
N PHE A 37 2.24 8.08 2.12
CA PHE A 37 1.93 8.63 3.43
C PHE A 37 3.17 9.15 4.16
N ASN A 38 4.23 9.50 3.44
CA ASN A 38 5.49 9.93 4.02
C ASN A 38 5.55 11.41 4.42
N THR A 39 4.74 12.28 3.83
CA THR A 39 4.79 13.73 4.09
C THR A 39 3.86 14.14 5.24
N ASN A 40 3.84 15.42 5.62
CA ASN A 40 2.95 16.03 6.63
C ASN A 40 2.89 15.24 7.96
N TRP A 41 4.06 14.91 8.50
CA TRP A 41 4.18 14.39 9.86
C TRP A 41 4.70 15.49 10.79
N ALA A 42 4.20 15.49 12.02
CA ALA A 42 4.77 16.22 13.15
C ALA A 42 5.45 15.22 14.08
N PHE A 43 6.61 15.56 14.62
CA PHE A 43 7.42 14.70 15.49
C PHE A 43 7.76 15.39 16.81
N HIS A 44 7.66 14.62 17.89
CA HIS A 44 8.14 14.98 19.22
C HIS A 44 9.01 13.87 19.78
N ARG A 45 10.24 14.22 20.17
CA ARG A 45 11.14 13.31 20.89
C ARG A 45 10.85 13.37 22.38
N GLY A 46 10.53 12.22 22.97
CA GLY A 46 10.17 12.10 24.38
C GLY A 46 8.79 11.47 24.55
N GLU A 47 8.48 11.10 25.79
CA GLU A 47 7.14 10.69 26.18
C GLU A 47 6.27 11.92 26.41
N ILE A 48 5.01 11.87 26.00
CA ILE A 48 4.05 12.94 26.25
C ILE A 48 2.63 12.37 26.35
N ASN A 49 1.86 12.86 27.31
CA ASN A 49 0.51 12.37 27.55
C ASN A 49 -0.47 12.93 26.51
N HIS A 50 -1.45 12.12 26.12
CA HIS A 50 -2.57 12.49 25.26
C HIS A 50 -2.20 12.88 23.82
N ALA A 51 -0.97 12.61 23.38
CA ALA A 51 -0.53 12.87 22.00
C ALA A 51 -1.30 12.04 20.94
N GLU A 52 -2.02 11.02 21.33
CA GLU A 52 -2.93 10.28 20.46
C GLU A 52 -4.23 11.03 20.12
N THR A 53 -4.59 12.04 20.90
CA THR A 53 -5.90 12.71 20.83
C THR A 53 -5.91 13.88 19.84
N LEU A 54 -7.08 14.11 19.22
CA LEU A 54 -7.32 15.25 18.33
C LEU A 54 -7.27 16.61 19.05
N ALA A 55 -7.52 16.64 20.35
CA ALA A 55 -7.54 17.88 21.14
C ALA A 55 -6.13 18.36 21.53
N PHE A 56 -5.13 17.47 21.49
CA PHE A 56 -3.75 17.83 21.79
C PHE A 56 -3.18 18.71 20.68
N ASN A 57 -2.55 19.83 21.06
CA ASN A 57 -1.92 20.78 20.14
C ASN A 57 -0.48 20.37 19.83
N ASP A 58 -0.21 20.00 18.58
CA ASP A 58 1.11 19.65 18.05
C ASP A 58 1.75 20.77 17.20
N GLY A 59 1.26 22.01 17.31
CA GLY A 59 1.77 23.15 16.52
C GLY A 59 3.26 23.48 16.75
N ASP A 60 3.81 23.14 17.91
CA ASP A 60 5.22 23.37 18.25
C ASP A 60 6.11 22.14 17.96
N TRP A 61 5.56 21.07 17.37
CA TRP A 61 6.31 19.87 17.03
C TRP A 61 7.14 20.05 15.75
N GLU A 62 8.19 19.25 15.59
CA GLU A 62 9.03 19.29 14.41
C GLU A 62 8.27 18.74 13.20
N GLY A 63 8.17 19.53 12.12
CA GLY A 63 7.65 19.03 10.84
C GLY A 63 8.65 18.10 10.17
N VAL A 64 8.28 16.84 9.95
CA VAL A 64 9.17 15.81 9.39
C VAL A 64 8.56 15.11 8.18
N THR A 65 9.43 14.48 7.39
CA THR A 65 9.05 13.56 6.31
C THR A 65 9.66 12.20 6.59
N ILE A 66 8.91 11.14 6.28
CA ILE A 66 9.35 9.77 6.40
C ILE A 66 10.14 9.37 5.13
N PRO A 67 11.22 8.59 5.22
CA PRO A 67 11.87 8.03 6.42
C PRO A 67 12.41 9.06 7.42
N HIS A 68 12.22 8.79 8.72
CA HIS A 68 12.68 9.64 9.82
C HIS A 68 13.24 8.85 11.00
N VAL A 69 14.27 9.38 11.65
CA VAL A 69 14.87 8.85 12.88
C VAL A 69 14.66 9.83 14.04
N MET A 70 14.38 9.34 15.24
CA MET A 70 14.02 10.16 16.40
C MET A 70 15.13 11.11 16.86
N ARG A 71 16.38 10.83 16.47
CA ARG A 71 17.52 11.72 16.66
C ARG A 71 18.55 11.48 15.57
N LEU A 72 19.03 12.55 14.94
CA LEU A 72 20.22 12.50 14.11
C LEU A 72 21.44 12.31 15.01
N GLU A 73 22.19 11.26 14.74
CA GLU A 73 23.37 10.90 15.51
C GLU A 73 24.64 11.47 14.88
N LYS A 74 25.69 11.60 15.69
CA LYS A 74 27.02 11.97 15.18
C LYS A 74 27.51 10.91 14.19
N LYS A 75 28.27 11.33 13.18
CA LYS A 75 28.90 10.45 12.19
C LYS A 75 29.65 9.25 12.80
N HIS A 76 30.27 9.47 13.96
CA HIS A 76 30.96 8.44 14.73
C HIS A 76 30.26 8.28 16.09
N ASN A 77 29.21 7.47 16.11
CA ASN A 77 28.41 7.13 17.28
C ASN A 77 28.64 5.65 17.66
N GLY A 78 29.66 5.42 18.47
CA GLY A 78 29.92 4.12 19.11
C GLY A 78 29.41 4.06 20.55
N GLY A 79 29.46 2.87 21.15
CA GLY A 79 29.34 2.70 22.60
C GLY A 79 27.95 2.95 23.21
N GLY A 80 26.88 2.69 22.47
CA GLY A 80 25.52 2.80 23.03
C GLY A 80 25.03 4.23 23.25
N THR A 81 25.54 5.19 22.46
CA THR A 81 25.23 6.61 22.62
C THR A 81 23.97 7.06 21.90
N VAL A 82 23.35 6.21 21.07
CA VAL A 82 22.12 6.51 20.29
C VAL A 82 20.93 6.74 21.22
N TYR A 83 20.01 7.62 20.81
CA TYR A 83 18.82 7.90 21.60
C TYR A 83 18.01 6.62 21.82
N GLN A 84 17.79 6.25 23.09
CA GLN A 84 16.83 5.22 23.48
C GLN A 84 15.74 5.86 24.33
N GLY A 85 14.49 5.70 23.90
CA GLY A 85 13.35 6.29 24.57
C GLY A 85 12.08 6.19 23.74
N THR A 86 11.19 7.15 23.97
CA THR A 86 9.94 7.29 23.23
C THR A 86 10.04 8.43 22.22
N GLY A 87 9.38 8.30 21.09
CA GLY A 87 9.04 9.44 20.25
C GLY A 87 7.63 9.29 19.69
N TRP A 88 7.00 10.41 19.43
CA TRP A 88 5.64 10.49 18.90
C TRP A 88 5.64 11.09 17.51
N TYR A 89 4.85 10.49 16.63
CA TYR A 89 4.60 10.97 15.28
C TYR A 89 3.11 11.20 15.10
N ARG A 90 2.71 12.34 14.56
CA ARG A 90 1.31 12.68 14.27
C ARG A 90 1.16 13.08 12.81
N ARG A 91 0.12 12.58 12.15
CA ARG A 91 -0.23 12.94 10.77
C ARG A 91 -1.72 13.13 10.64
N TYR A 92 -2.11 14.29 10.15
CA TYR A 92 -3.49 14.58 9.77
C TYR A 92 -3.72 14.26 8.30
N PHE A 93 -4.89 13.72 7.98
CA PHE A 93 -5.27 13.44 6.61
C PHE A 93 -6.79 13.42 6.44
N LYS A 94 -7.25 13.74 5.23
CA LYS A 94 -8.66 13.63 4.84
C LYS A 94 -8.84 12.49 3.84
N LEU A 95 -9.87 11.68 4.08
CA LEU A 95 -10.26 10.63 3.15
C LEU A 95 -11.43 11.11 2.28
N PRO A 96 -11.31 11.02 0.94
CA PRO A 96 -12.39 11.35 0.03
C PRO A 96 -13.54 10.34 0.19
N VAL A 97 -14.78 10.80 0.02
CA VAL A 97 -16.01 10.01 0.29
C VAL A 97 -16.15 8.78 -0.61
N GLU A 98 -15.48 8.82 -1.77
CA GLU A 98 -15.38 7.77 -2.77
C GLU A 98 -14.69 6.50 -2.22
N LEU A 99 -13.91 6.62 -1.15
CA LEU A 99 -13.24 5.48 -0.51
C LEU A 99 -14.10 4.80 0.57
N LYS A 100 -15.31 5.31 0.88
CA LYS A 100 -16.12 4.86 2.04
C LYS A 100 -16.44 3.36 2.05
N ASN A 101 -16.58 2.74 0.88
CA ASN A 101 -16.93 1.33 0.75
C ASN A 101 -15.74 0.42 0.44
N LYS A 102 -14.53 0.98 0.38
CA LYS A 102 -13.28 0.24 0.17
C LYS A 102 -12.71 -0.24 1.49
N ARG A 103 -11.85 -1.25 1.41
CA ARG A 103 -10.95 -1.60 2.50
C ARG A 103 -9.80 -0.61 2.52
N LEU A 104 -9.49 -0.06 3.69
CA LEU A 104 -8.40 0.88 3.91
C LEU A 104 -7.41 0.30 4.93
N SER A 105 -6.12 0.28 4.59
CA SER A 105 -5.07 -0.11 5.51
C SER A 105 -3.85 0.79 5.44
N ILE A 106 -3.21 1.06 6.57
CA ILE A 106 -1.92 1.73 6.62
C ILE A 106 -0.83 0.67 6.65
N HIS A 107 0.08 0.72 5.68
CA HIS A 107 1.24 -0.16 5.57
C HIS A 107 2.49 0.59 5.98
N PHE A 108 3.18 0.10 7.01
CA PHE A 108 4.49 0.57 7.44
C PHE A 108 5.54 -0.43 6.95
N GLU A 109 6.55 0.02 6.22
CA GLU A 109 7.66 -0.85 5.78
C GLU A 109 8.67 -1.14 6.90
N GLY A 110 8.65 -0.35 7.99
CA GLY A 110 9.48 -0.54 9.17
C GLY A 110 9.41 0.64 10.15
N VAL A 111 9.26 0.33 11.43
CA VAL A 111 9.25 1.28 12.54
C VAL A 111 10.18 0.74 13.64
N GLN A 112 11.29 1.42 13.91
CA GLN A 112 12.27 0.96 14.89
C GLN A 112 11.92 1.53 16.29
N MET A 113 11.59 0.75 17.31
CA MET A 113 11.45 -0.72 17.34
C MET A 113 10.02 -1.16 17.66
N ASN A 114 9.53 -0.84 18.84
CA ASN A 114 8.15 -1.15 19.22
C ASN A 114 7.29 0.07 18.95
N CYS A 115 6.05 -0.14 18.51
CA CYS A 115 5.14 0.98 18.35
C CYS A 115 3.69 0.65 18.65
N ASP A 116 2.98 1.68 19.07
CA ASP A 116 1.53 1.69 19.19
C ASP A 116 0.94 2.65 18.16
N VAL A 117 -0.06 2.17 17.44
CA VAL A 117 -0.75 2.91 16.38
C VAL A 117 -2.11 3.34 16.88
N TYR A 118 -2.40 4.63 16.77
CA TYR A 118 -3.64 5.25 17.16
C TYR A 118 -4.29 5.93 15.96
N LEU A 119 -5.60 5.79 15.84
CA LEU A 119 -6.40 6.53 14.89
C LEU A 119 -7.51 7.27 15.65
N ASN A 120 -7.55 8.58 15.49
CA ASN A 120 -8.56 9.44 16.10
C ASN A 120 -8.66 9.25 17.64
N GLY A 121 -7.53 9.14 18.33
CA GLY A 121 -7.47 8.93 19.79
C GLY A 121 -7.63 7.48 20.25
N LYS A 122 -7.99 6.54 19.36
CA LYS A 122 -8.15 5.13 19.72
C LYS A 122 -6.94 4.31 19.27
N LYS A 123 -6.36 3.55 20.19
CA LYS A 123 -5.34 2.55 19.85
C LYS A 123 -5.96 1.45 18.97
N ILE A 124 -5.37 1.22 17.81
CA ILE A 124 -5.85 0.24 16.81
C ILE A 124 -4.87 -0.91 16.58
N ALA A 125 -3.58 -0.74 16.91
CA ALA A 125 -2.59 -1.80 16.81
C ALA A 125 -1.39 -1.56 17.73
N SER A 126 -0.65 -2.64 18.00
CA SER A 126 0.73 -2.61 18.47
C SER A 126 1.59 -3.45 17.53
N HIS A 127 2.84 -3.06 17.34
CA HIS A 127 3.83 -3.83 16.61
C HIS A 127 5.12 -3.92 17.42
N PHE A 128 5.73 -5.10 17.42
CA PHE A 128 6.95 -5.40 18.14
C PHE A 128 8.02 -5.87 17.16
N GLY A 129 9.18 -5.21 17.21
CA GLY A 129 10.29 -5.44 16.29
C GLY A 129 10.34 -4.40 15.17
N GLY A 130 11.55 -4.05 14.75
CA GLY A 130 11.72 -2.90 13.85
C GLY A 130 12.01 -3.21 12.39
N TYR A 131 12.36 -4.45 12.05
CA TYR A 131 12.89 -4.78 10.71
C TYR A 131 11.85 -5.31 9.73
N MET A 132 10.73 -5.82 10.24
CA MET A 132 9.60 -6.26 9.43
C MET A 132 8.58 -5.13 9.32
N GLY A 133 7.95 -5.01 8.17
CA GLY A 133 6.79 -4.13 8.02
C GLY A 133 5.56 -4.72 8.72
N PHE A 134 4.49 -3.94 8.72
CA PHE A 134 3.18 -4.39 9.16
C PHE A 134 2.08 -3.51 8.54
N SER A 135 0.87 -4.07 8.46
CA SER A 135 -0.31 -3.40 7.95
C SER A 135 -1.38 -3.31 9.04
N VAL A 136 -2.12 -2.20 9.09
CA VAL A 136 -3.22 -1.99 10.03
C VAL A 136 -4.47 -1.60 9.26
N ASP A 137 -5.55 -2.39 9.36
CA ASP A 137 -6.86 -2.08 8.78
C ASP A 137 -7.52 -0.92 9.57
N ILE A 138 -7.84 0.15 8.87
CA ILE A 138 -8.48 1.36 9.44
C ILE A 138 -9.93 1.53 8.98
N SER A 139 -10.45 0.61 8.16
CA SER A 139 -11.73 0.75 7.45
C SER A 139 -12.90 1.08 8.38
N LYS A 140 -12.94 0.47 9.58
CA LYS A 140 -14.03 0.66 10.56
C LYS A 140 -13.91 1.93 11.41
N ALA A 141 -12.72 2.52 11.48
CA ALA A 141 -12.41 3.62 12.40
C ALA A 141 -12.10 4.95 11.69
N ALA A 142 -11.83 4.90 10.39
CA ALA A 142 -11.57 6.07 9.57
C ALA A 142 -12.84 6.88 9.29
N LYS A 143 -12.70 8.21 9.27
CA LYS A 143 -13.76 9.18 8.98
C LYS A 143 -13.61 9.69 7.55
N PHE A 144 -14.71 9.84 6.82
CA PHE A 144 -14.72 10.31 5.43
C PHE A 144 -15.23 11.75 5.34
N GLY A 145 -14.63 12.56 4.46
CA GLY A 145 -14.95 13.99 4.33
C GLY A 145 -14.56 14.85 5.53
N GLN A 146 -13.84 14.27 6.50
CA GLN A 146 -13.42 14.92 7.75
C GLN A 146 -11.94 14.64 8.01
N ASP A 147 -11.34 15.39 8.93
CA ASP A 147 -9.99 15.14 9.40
C ASP A 147 -9.90 13.83 10.20
N ASN A 148 -8.87 13.06 9.87
CA ASN A 148 -8.39 11.95 10.67
C ASN A 148 -7.01 12.29 11.22
N LEU A 149 -6.72 11.79 12.42
CA LEU A 149 -5.39 11.84 13.02
C LEU A 149 -4.85 10.43 13.17
N LEU A 150 -3.73 10.16 12.52
CA LEU A 150 -2.89 8.99 12.76
C LEU A 150 -1.77 9.41 13.73
N ALA A 151 -1.70 8.77 14.90
CA ALA A 151 -0.64 9.00 15.87
C ALA A 151 0.12 7.70 16.15
N ILE A 152 1.45 7.76 16.17
CA ILE A 152 2.33 6.62 16.37
C ILE A 152 3.24 6.93 17.55
N ARG A 153 3.13 6.12 18.60
CA ARG A 153 4.07 6.13 19.72
C ARG A 153 5.13 5.08 19.44
N VAL A 154 6.38 5.49 19.28
CA VAL A 154 7.52 4.63 18.97
C VAL A 154 8.42 4.53 20.20
N VAL A 155 8.84 3.32 20.57
CA VAL A 155 9.74 3.06 21.68
C VAL A 155 10.90 2.19 21.20
N ASN A 156 12.13 2.63 21.44
CA ASN A 156 13.36 1.90 21.07
C ASN A 156 14.28 1.63 22.27
N THR A 157 13.72 1.62 23.49
CA THR A 157 14.41 1.12 24.68
C THR A 157 14.64 -0.38 24.58
N ASP A 158 15.62 -0.88 25.34
CA ASP A 158 15.92 -2.31 25.40
C ASP A 158 14.70 -3.13 25.85
N ASP A 159 14.38 -4.18 25.10
CA ASP A 159 13.25 -5.07 25.38
C ASP A 159 13.66 -6.52 25.08
N PRO A 160 13.81 -7.38 26.10
CA PRO A 160 14.24 -8.77 25.91
C PRO A 160 13.19 -9.63 25.17
N LEU A 161 11.94 -9.18 25.09
CA LEU A 161 10.87 -9.90 24.39
C LEU A 161 10.81 -9.56 22.90
N THR A 162 11.51 -8.49 22.48
CA THR A 162 11.53 -8.06 21.08
C THR A 162 12.90 -8.35 20.47
N PRO A 163 13.01 -9.28 19.50
CA PRO A 163 14.27 -9.54 18.81
C PRO A 163 14.89 -8.27 18.20
N PRO A 164 16.20 -8.07 18.31
CA PRO A 164 17.22 -9.02 18.79
C PRO A 164 17.33 -9.19 20.32
N GLY A 165 16.54 -8.46 21.10
CA GLY A 165 16.33 -8.70 22.54
C GLY A 165 17.52 -8.36 23.45
N LYS A 166 18.66 -7.99 22.87
CA LYS A 166 19.86 -7.64 23.63
C LYS A 166 19.92 -6.14 23.90
N PRO A 167 20.45 -5.74 25.07
CA PRO A 167 20.75 -4.36 25.34
C PRO A 167 21.63 -3.74 24.26
N MET A 168 21.31 -2.52 23.83
CA MET A 168 22.04 -1.83 22.74
C MET A 168 23.55 -1.76 23.01
N GLN A 169 23.96 -1.58 24.26
CA GLN A 169 25.37 -1.54 24.67
C GLN A 169 26.15 -2.84 24.42
N LYS A 170 25.44 -3.96 24.18
CA LYS A 170 26.02 -5.29 23.91
C LYS A 170 25.92 -5.70 22.44
N LEU A 171 25.51 -4.77 21.55
CA LEU A 171 25.37 -5.00 20.13
C LEU A 171 26.49 -4.33 19.34
N ASP A 172 26.84 -4.95 18.22
CA ASP A 172 27.75 -4.39 17.21
C ASP A 172 27.00 -3.55 16.15
N PHE A 173 25.78 -3.14 16.47
CA PHE A 173 24.93 -2.25 15.67
C PHE A 173 23.98 -1.46 16.60
N ASN A 174 23.40 -0.38 16.09
CA ASN A 174 22.56 0.53 16.87
C ASN A 174 21.07 0.43 16.48
N TYR A 175 20.18 0.66 17.45
CA TYR A 175 18.75 0.80 17.21
C TYR A 175 18.38 2.26 16.92
N TYR A 176 18.51 2.67 15.66
CA TYR A 176 18.06 3.99 15.19
C TYR A 176 16.53 4.06 15.18
N GLY A 177 15.95 4.50 16.31
CA GLY A 177 14.52 4.51 16.49
C GLY A 177 13.80 5.50 15.57
N GLY A 178 12.55 5.21 15.20
CA GLY A 178 11.71 6.06 14.35
C GLY A 178 10.98 5.30 13.24
N ILE A 179 10.18 6.01 12.45
CA ILE A 179 9.56 5.47 11.25
C ILE A 179 10.58 5.59 10.11
N TYR A 180 11.50 4.63 10.03
CA TYR A 180 12.71 4.72 9.20
C TYR A 180 12.56 4.12 7.80
N ARG A 181 11.36 3.66 7.43
CA ARG A 181 10.99 3.23 6.07
C ARG A 181 9.62 3.78 5.70
N ASN A 182 9.20 3.59 4.45
CA ASN A 182 8.01 4.24 3.91
C ASN A 182 6.72 3.83 4.63
N VAL A 183 5.74 4.73 4.56
CA VAL A 183 4.36 4.50 4.96
C VAL A 183 3.45 4.72 3.76
N PHE A 184 2.46 3.83 3.59
CA PHE A 184 1.46 3.95 2.55
C PHE A 184 0.05 3.76 3.10
N LEU A 185 -0.91 4.47 2.54
CA LEU A 185 -2.32 4.11 2.63
C LEU A 185 -2.66 3.24 1.42
N LEU A 186 -3.17 2.04 1.69
CA LEU A 186 -3.69 1.12 0.68
C LEU A 186 -5.22 1.18 0.71
N ALA A 187 -5.83 1.41 -0.44
CA ALA A 187 -7.27 1.29 -0.63
C ALA A 187 -7.57 0.20 -1.67
N THR A 188 -8.36 -0.81 -1.31
CA THR A 188 -8.75 -1.92 -2.20
C THR A 188 -10.26 -2.12 -2.17
N GLU A 189 -10.81 -2.82 -3.16
CA GLU A 189 -12.15 -3.38 -2.98
C GLU A 189 -12.17 -4.43 -1.85
N LYS A 190 -13.37 -4.85 -1.45
CA LYS A 190 -13.57 -5.85 -0.40
C LYS A 190 -13.18 -7.27 -0.82
N ILE A 191 -12.95 -7.51 -2.12
CA ILE A 191 -12.44 -8.78 -2.65
C ILE A 191 -11.06 -8.51 -3.26
N TYR A 192 -10.02 -8.98 -2.59
CA TYR A 192 -8.65 -8.56 -2.85
C TYR A 192 -7.63 -9.66 -2.55
N VAL A 193 -6.44 -9.54 -3.14
CA VAL A 193 -5.25 -10.32 -2.77
C VAL A 193 -4.76 -9.82 -1.40
N SER A 194 -4.67 -10.72 -0.42
CA SER A 194 -4.30 -10.33 0.93
C SER A 194 -2.89 -9.75 1.02
N ASP A 195 -2.61 -8.93 2.04
CA ASP A 195 -1.24 -8.59 2.40
C ASP A 195 -0.55 -9.81 3.03
N VAL A 196 0.72 -10.05 2.70
CA VAL A 196 1.49 -11.21 3.20
C VAL A 196 1.78 -11.13 4.70
N LEU A 197 1.90 -9.91 5.25
CA LEU A 197 2.19 -9.65 6.66
C LEU A 197 0.92 -9.67 7.51
N GLU A 198 -0.24 -9.40 6.90
CA GLU A 198 -1.54 -9.40 7.58
C GLU A 198 -2.23 -10.77 7.54
N ALA A 199 -2.00 -11.56 6.50
CA ALA A 199 -2.72 -12.83 6.28
C ALA A 199 -2.51 -13.85 7.42
N ASN A 200 -1.43 -13.73 8.18
CA ASN A 200 -1.05 -14.65 9.25
C ASN A 200 -1.06 -16.12 8.79
N LYS A 201 -0.47 -16.39 7.61
CA LYS A 201 -0.37 -17.73 7.02
C LYS A 201 1.09 -18.12 6.82
N VAL A 202 1.48 -19.25 7.41
CA VAL A 202 2.80 -19.85 7.17
C VAL A 202 2.89 -20.26 5.71
N ALA A 203 3.95 -19.83 5.03
CA ALA A 203 4.16 -20.09 3.60
C ALA A 203 2.91 -19.78 2.76
N GLY A 204 2.27 -18.64 3.04
CA GLY A 204 1.04 -18.21 2.36
C GLY A 204 0.74 -16.74 2.60
N GLY A 205 -0.48 -16.33 2.23
CA GLY A 205 -0.83 -14.91 2.16
C GLY A 205 -0.28 -14.26 0.88
N GLY A 206 -0.98 -13.23 0.39
CA GLY A 206 -0.63 -12.53 -0.84
C GLY A 206 -0.37 -13.46 -2.01
N LEU A 207 0.77 -13.25 -2.67
CA LEU A 207 1.27 -14.11 -3.73
C LEU A 207 2.52 -14.86 -3.25
N LEU A 208 2.49 -16.19 -3.32
CA LEU A 208 3.68 -17.03 -3.13
C LEU A 208 3.98 -17.76 -4.44
N ILE A 209 5.18 -17.56 -4.97
CA ILE A 209 5.61 -18.09 -6.25
C ILE A 209 6.75 -19.08 -6.02
N SER A 210 6.66 -20.27 -6.60
CA SER A 210 7.73 -21.27 -6.60
C SER A 210 8.01 -21.78 -8.01
N TYR A 211 9.21 -22.32 -8.20
CA TYR A 211 9.73 -22.73 -9.50
C TYR A 211 10.13 -24.21 -9.47
N PRO A 212 9.17 -25.15 -9.50
CA PRO A 212 9.46 -26.58 -9.35
C PRO A 212 10.33 -27.18 -10.47
N GLN A 213 10.40 -26.52 -11.63
CA GLN A 213 11.25 -26.93 -12.74
C GLN A 213 11.76 -25.70 -13.48
N VAL A 214 13.08 -25.56 -13.63
CA VAL A 214 13.73 -24.48 -14.38
C VAL A 214 14.97 -25.00 -15.08
N ASP A 215 14.98 -24.91 -16.40
CA ASP A 215 16.14 -25.12 -17.25
C ASP A 215 16.07 -24.21 -18.49
N GLN A 216 17.09 -24.27 -19.36
CA GLN A 216 17.16 -23.42 -20.56
C GLN A 216 16.04 -23.67 -21.58
N ARG A 217 15.38 -24.84 -21.53
CA ARG A 217 14.31 -25.22 -22.47
C ARG A 217 12.93 -24.94 -21.89
N ARG A 218 12.76 -25.04 -20.57
CA ARG A 218 11.46 -24.85 -19.91
C ARG A 218 11.56 -24.34 -18.48
N ALA A 219 10.58 -23.55 -18.08
CA ALA A 219 10.30 -23.23 -16.69
C ALA A 219 8.83 -23.48 -16.36
N THR A 220 8.56 -24.04 -15.18
CA THR A 220 7.23 -24.12 -14.57
C THR A 220 7.20 -23.25 -13.34
N LEU A 221 6.22 -22.35 -13.27
CA LEU A 221 5.93 -21.53 -12.10
C LEU A 221 4.67 -22.07 -11.45
N THR A 222 4.68 -22.22 -10.13
CA THR A 222 3.49 -22.42 -9.32
C THR A 222 3.18 -21.12 -8.59
N ILE A 223 1.95 -20.63 -8.73
CA ILE A 223 1.49 -19.39 -8.11
C ILE A 223 0.40 -19.76 -7.11
N GLN A 224 0.65 -19.46 -5.84
CA GLN A 224 -0.37 -19.44 -4.81
C GLN A 224 -0.87 -18.02 -4.63
N SER A 225 -2.16 -17.79 -4.84
CA SER A 225 -2.78 -16.46 -4.65
C SER A 225 -3.85 -16.53 -3.57
N HIS A 226 -3.61 -15.86 -2.45
CA HIS A 226 -4.54 -15.81 -1.33
C HIS A 226 -5.53 -14.65 -1.50
N ILE A 227 -6.77 -14.98 -1.83
CA ILE A 227 -7.84 -14.01 -2.07
C ILE A 227 -8.79 -13.99 -0.89
N VAL A 228 -9.07 -12.80 -0.37
CA VAL A 228 -9.98 -12.55 0.76
C VAL A 228 -11.26 -11.93 0.22
N ASN A 229 -12.40 -12.37 0.74
CA ASN A 229 -13.69 -11.71 0.60
C ASN A 229 -14.07 -11.13 1.96
N GLN A 230 -13.86 -9.84 2.16
CA GLN A 230 -14.23 -9.12 3.39
C GLN A 230 -15.67 -8.57 3.33
N SER A 231 -16.40 -8.79 2.23
CA SER A 231 -17.80 -8.37 2.13
C SER A 231 -18.73 -9.26 2.95
N ASP A 232 -19.93 -8.75 3.21
CA ASP A 232 -21.00 -9.45 3.94
C ASP A 232 -21.78 -10.43 3.03
N GLN A 233 -21.32 -10.63 1.79
CA GLN A 233 -21.97 -11.47 0.79
C GLN A 233 -21.02 -12.55 0.27
N PHE A 234 -21.59 -13.68 -0.15
CA PHE A 234 -20.81 -14.66 -0.92
C PHE A 234 -20.39 -14.04 -2.26
N ALA A 235 -19.26 -14.49 -2.81
CA ALA A 235 -18.77 -13.98 -4.08
C ALA A 235 -18.23 -15.08 -4.98
N ARG A 236 -18.63 -15.06 -6.25
CA ARG A 236 -18.02 -15.88 -7.31
C ARG A 236 -16.82 -15.13 -7.88
N VAL A 237 -15.63 -15.60 -7.53
CA VAL A 237 -14.36 -14.93 -7.86
C VAL A 237 -13.67 -15.64 -9.02
N LYS A 238 -13.23 -14.85 -10.01
CA LYS A 238 -12.35 -15.30 -11.09
C LYS A 238 -10.97 -14.67 -10.90
N LEU A 239 -9.93 -15.50 -10.92
CA LEU A 239 -8.53 -15.09 -10.86
C LEU A 239 -7.89 -15.25 -12.23
N LEU A 240 -7.13 -14.24 -12.68
CA LEU A 240 -6.31 -14.29 -13.88
C LEU A 240 -4.89 -13.88 -13.54
N SER A 241 -3.93 -14.77 -13.80
CA SER A 241 -2.49 -14.52 -13.66
C SER A 241 -1.88 -14.41 -15.05
N ILE A 242 -1.15 -13.33 -15.32
CA ILE A 242 -0.52 -13.01 -16.60
C ILE A 242 0.96 -12.77 -16.35
N LEU A 243 1.82 -13.60 -16.93
CA LEU A 243 3.26 -13.38 -16.90
C LEU A 243 3.67 -12.60 -18.14
N LYS A 244 4.38 -11.48 -17.93
CA LYS A 244 4.87 -10.58 -18.96
C LYS A 244 6.39 -10.55 -19.00
N ASP A 245 6.92 -10.42 -20.22
CA ASP A 245 8.34 -10.17 -20.46
C ASP A 245 8.71 -8.69 -20.20
N LYS A 246 10.00 -8.34 -20.28
CA LYS A 246 10.47 -6.96 -20.04
C LYS A 246 9.90 -5.90 -21.01
N ASN A 247 9.29 -6.34 -22.12
CA ASN A 247 8.65 -5.48 -23.12
C ASN A 247 7.12 -5.47 -22.93
N ASN A 248 6.62 -5.89 -21.77
CA ASN A 248 5.20 -6.04 -21.43
C ASN A 248 4.42 -7.02 -22.33
N ARG A 249 5.11 -7.90 -23.06
CA ARG A 249 4.45 -8.94 -23.86
C ARG A 249 4.10 -10.11 -22.96
N GLU A 250 2.87 -10.57 -23.06
CA GLU A 250 2.47 -11.78 -22.37
C GLU A 250 3.22 -13.01 -22.89
N VAL A 251 3.77 -13.80 -21.97
CA VAL A 251 4.47 -15.05 -22.27
C VAL A 251 3.74 -16.28 -21.73
N ALA A 252 2.87 -16.11 -20.74
CA ALA A 252 2.01 -17.18 -20.21
C ALA A 252 0.83 -16.58 -19.45
N ARG A 253 -0.29 -17.31 -19.39
CA ARG A 253 -1.43 -16.96 -18.53
C ARG A 253 -2.08 -18.20 -17.91
N ALA A 254 -2.77 -17.99 -16.77
CA ALA A 254 -3.60 -18.98 -16.11
C ALA A 254 -4.86 -18.34 -15.54
N THR A 255 -5.99 -19.04 -15.63
CA THR A 255 -7.26 -18.61 -15.04
C THR A 255 -7.74 -19.62 -14.00
N GLY A 256 -8.41 -19.13 -12.96
CA GLY A 256 -9.07 -19.96 -11.95
C GLY A 256 -10.39 -19.33 -11.55
N GLN A 257 -11.30 -20.13 -11.01
CA GLN A 257 -12.56 -19.64 -10.47
C GLN A 257 -12.92 -20.41 -9.19
N ASN A 258 -13.38 -19.69 -8.18
CA ASN A 258 -13.91 -20.29 -6.97
C ASN A 258 -14.96 -19.38 -6.33
N ASN A 259 -15.84 -19.96 -5.52
CA ASN A 259 -16.76 -19.23 -4.67
C ASN A 259 -16.09 -19.00 -3.31
N ILE A 260 -16.16 -17.77 -2.81
CA ILE A 260 -15.64 -17.41 -1.49
C ILE A 260 -16.81 -16.90 -0.65
N ASN A 261 -17.05 -17.54 0.49
CA ASN A 261 -18.10 -17.12 1.43
C ASN A 261 -17.86 -15.69 1.93
N ALA A 262 -18.92 -15.05 2.43
CA ALA A 262 -18.83 -13.79 3.16
C ALA A 262 -17.80 -13.91 4.29
N HIS A 263 -16.92 -12.91 4.44
CA HIS A 263 -15.80 -12.91 5.38
C HIS A 263 -14.85 -14.12 5.27
N GLY A 264 -14.85 -14.82 4.13
CA GLY A 264 -14.00 -15.98 3.86
C GLY A 264 -12.74 -15.63 3.08
N ALA A 265 -11.90 -16.64 2.85
CA ALA A 265 -10.74 -16.55 1.98
C ALA A 265 -10.49 -17.86 1.25
N HIS A 266 -9.81 -17.79 0.10
CA HIS A 266 -9.41 -18.96 -0.69
C HIS A 266 -8.01 -18.77 -1.26
N THR A 267 -7.21 -19.85 -1.25
CA THR A 267 -5.91 -19.88 -1.92
C THR A 267 -6.05 -20.58 -3.26
N PHE A 268 -5.90 -19.84 -4.36
CA PHE A 268 -5.81 -20.42 -5.69
C PHE A 268 -4.41 -20.99 -5.91
N HIS A 269 -4.34 -22.15 -6.55
CA HIS A 269 -3.09 -22.75 -7.02
C HIS A 269 -3.12 -22.79 -8.54
N GLN A 270 -2.25 -22.01 -9.19
CA GLN A 270 -2.15 -21.94 -10.64
C GLN A 270 -0.75 -22.35 -11.09
N GLN A 271 -0.64 -22.86 -12.31
CA GLN A 271 0.66 -23.14 -12.94
C GLN A 271 0.80 -22.38 -14.25
N LEU A 272 1.98 -21.83 -14.49
CA LEU A 272 2.39 -21.26 -15.77
C LEU A 272 3.59 -22.03 -16.30
N LYS A 273 3.60 -22.30 -17.61
CA LYS A 273 4.71 -22.97 -18.29
C LYS A 273 5.27 -22.06 -19.35
N ILE A 274 6.60 -21.92 -19.38
CA ILE A 274 7.33 -21.06 -20.32
C ILE A 274 8.30 -21.96 -21.07
N SER A 275 8.34 -21.84 -22.41
CA SER A 275 9.37 -22.46 -23.23
C SER A 275 10.51 -21.48 -23.46
N ASN A 276 11.75 -21.98 -23.45
CA ASN A 276 12.99 -21.19 -23.59
C ASN A 276 13.01 -19.94 -22.68
N PRO A 277 12.88 -20.11 -21.35
CA PRO A 277 12.83 -18.99 -20.43
C PRO A 277 14.14 -18.20 -20.44
N LYS A 278 14.05 -16.88 -20.27
CA LYS A 278 15.20 -16.05 -19.97
C LYS A 278 15.50 -16.17 -18.48
N LEU A 279 16.55 -16.91 -18.15
CA LEU A 279 16.94 -17.17 -16.77
C LEU A 279 17.52 -15.92 -16.12
N TRP A 280 17.26 -15.75 -14.83
CA TRP A 280 17.93 -14.75 -14.00
C TRP A 280 19.33 -15.24 -13.65
N HIS A 281 20.33 -14.36 -13.78
CA HIS A 281 21.70 -14.55 -13.34
C HIS A 281 22.23 -13.20 -12.81
N PRO A 282 23.19 -13.15 -11.88
CA PRO A 282 23.77 -11.86 -11.43
C PRO A 282 24.29 -10.98 -12.58
N GLU A 283 24.82 -11.58 -13.64
CA GLU A 283 25.28 -10.87 -14.85
C GLU A 283 24.16 -10.60 -15.87
N HIS A 284 23.05 -11.33 -15.77
CA HIS A 284 21.88 -11.20 -16.63
C HIS A 284 20.60 -11.23 -15.76
N PRO A 285 20.32 -10.17 -14.99
CA PRO A 285 19.26 -10.17 -13.98
C PRO A 285 17.88 -9.98 -14.65
N TYR A 286 17.53 -10.87 -15.57
CA TYR A 286 16.27 -10.83 -16.30
C TYR A 286 15.11 -11.12 -15.35
N LEU A 287 14.16 -10.17 -15.27
CA LEU A 287 12.95 -10.32 -14.47
C LEU A 287 11.73 -10.35 -15.39
N TYR A 288 10.85 -11.31 -15.13
CA TYR A 288 9.49 -11.29 -15.63
C TYR A 288 8.60 -10.51 -14.65
N HIS A 289 7.48 -10.00 -15.14
CA HIS A 289 6.48 -9.33 -14.33
C HIS A 289 5.20 -10.18 -14.30
N LEU A 290 4.79 -10.61 -13.12
CA LEU A 290 3.55 -11.36 -12.93
C LEU A 290 2.45 -10.40 -12.50
N GLU A 291 1.45 -10.23 -13.35
CA GLU A 291 0.25 -9.47 -13.03
C GLU A 291 -0.89 -10.42 -12.64
N THR A 292 -1.51 -10.17 -11.50
CA THR A 292 -2.65 -10.90 -10.96
C THR A 292 -3.87 -10.00 -10.91
N LEU A 293 -4.93 -10.41 -11.58
CA LEU A 293 -6.20 -9.70 -11.68
C LEU A 293 -7.31 -10.53 -11.02
N VAL A 294 -8.05 -9.89 -10.12
CA VAL A 294 -9.17 -10.50 -9.39
C VAL A 294 -10.47 -9.89 -9.88
N TYR A 295 -11.43 -10.74 -10.25
CA TYR A 295 -12.74 -10.31 -10.72
C TYR A 295 -13.86 -10.91 -9.88
N GLN A 296 -14.90 -10.11 -9.63
CA GLN A 296 -16.20 -10.53 -9.12
C GLN A 296 -17.25 -10.24 -10.20
N GLU A 297 -17.93 -11.28 -10.69
CA GLU A 297 -19.02 -11.13 -11.67
C GLU A 297 -18.66 -10.28 -12.90
N GLY A 298 -17.39 -10.34 -13.33
CA GLY A 298 -16.87 -9.58 -14.47
C GLY A 298 -16.31 -8.20 -14.13
N MET A 299 -16.53 -7.68 -12.93
CA MET A 299 -15.91 -6.44 -12.45
C MET A 299 -14.53 -6.71 -11.86
N LEU A 300 -13.53 -5.93 -12.23
CA LEU A 300 -12.18 -6.01 -11.66
C LEU A 300 -12.20 -5.43 -10.24
N THR A 301 -11.92 -6.27 -9.24
CA THR A 301 -11.92 -5.87 -7.82
C THR A 301 -10.53 -5.67 -7.25
N ASP A 302 -9.51 -6.25 -7.87
CA ASP A 302 -8.13 -6.03 -7.46
C ASP A 302 -7.15 -6.32 -8.59
N ARG A 303 -6.02 -5.63 -8.55
CA ARG A 303 -4.89 -5.79 -9.46
C ARG A 303 -3.61 -5.62 -8.66
N THR A 304 -2.72 -6.61 -8.74
CA THR A 304 -1.42 -6.57 -8.08
C THR A 304 -0.39 -7.30 -8.93
N GLY A 305 0.89 -7.01 -8.72
CA GLY A 305 1.99 -7.47 -9.56
C GLY A 305 2.85 -6.31 -10.01
#